data_AF-A0A090S786-F1
#
_entry.id   AF-A0A090S786-F1
#
_cell.length_a   1.000
_cell.length_b   1.000
_cell.length_c   1.000
_cell.angle_alpha   90.00
_cell.angle_beta   90.00
_cell.angle_gamma   90.00
#
_symmetry.space_group_name_H-M   'P 1'
#
loop_
_entity.id
_entity.type
_entity.pdbx_description
1 polymer ?
#
loop_
_entity_poly.entity_id
_entity_poly.type
_entity_poly.pdbx_seq_one_letter_code
_entity_poly.pdbx_strand_id
1 'polypeptide(L)' 'MKSMGIRAQQKEKTRRSLIDAAFSQLSADRSFSNLSLREVAREAGIAPTSFYRHFKDMDELGLTMVDEGGCCSGS' A
#
# COMPACT_ATOMS: atom_id res chain seq x y z
N MET A 1 -8.09 -26.09 10.80
CA MET A 1 -7.63 -24.76 10.34
C MET A 1 -8.63 -23.71 10.76
N LYS A 2 -8.21 -22.66 11.49
CA LYS A 2 -9.08 -21.50 11.73
C LYS A 2 -9.34 -20.84 10.38
N SER A 3 -10.58 -20.93 9.89
CA SER A 3 -11.06 -20.12 8.79
C SER A 3 -10.84 -18.66 9.16
N MET A 4 -9.72 -18.07 8.72
CA MET A 4 -9.58 -16.62 8.72
C MET A 4 -10.78 -16.12 7.91
N GLY A 5 -11.77 -15.55 8.62
CA GLY A 5 -13.01 -15.15 7.99
C GLY A 5 -12.71 -14.28 6.79
N ILE A 6 -13.48 -14.44 5.71
CA ILE A 6 -13.33 -13.75 4.42
C ILE A 6 -13.00 -12.23 4.59
N ARG A 7 -13.49 -11.61 5.66
CA ARG A 7 -13.21 -10.22 6.05
C ARG A 7 -11.74 -9.93 6.36
N ALA A 8 -11.02 -10.82 7.05
CA ALA A 8 -9.60 -10.66 7.36
C ALA A 8 -8.74 -10.76 6.09
N GLN A 9 -9.06 -11.71 5.20
CA GLN A 9 -8.37 -11.84 3.92
C GLN A 9 -8.61 -10.64 3.00
N GLN A 10 -9.85 -10.13 2.96
CA GLN A 10 -10.17 -8.92 2.19
C GLN A 10 -9.40 -7.70 2.71
N LYS A 11 -9.29 -7.55 4.03
CA LYS A 11 -8.56 -6.44 4.65
C LYS A 11 -7.07 -6.47 4.27
N GLU A 12 -6.46 -7.64 4.33
CA GLU A 12 -5.05 -7.81 3.96
C GLU A 12 -4.83 -7.61 2.46
N LYS A 13 -5.76 -8.10 1.62
CA LYS A 13 -5.71 -7.88 0.17
C LYS A 13 -5.71 -6.38 -0.16
N THR A 14 -6.61 -5.61 0.46
CA THR A 14 -6.66 -4.15 0.25
C THR A 14 -5.37 -3.46 0.71
N ARG A 15 -4.80 -3.86 1.86
CA ARG A 15 -3.51 -3.33 2.32
C ARG A 15 -2.42 -3.54 1.27
N ARG A 16 -2.33 -4.76 0.73
CA ARG A 16 -1.34 -5.12 -0.29
C ARG A 16 -1.55 -4.38 -1.61
N SER A 17 -2.81 -4.23 -2.06
CA SER A 17 -3.13 -3.44 -3.25
C SER A 17 -2.68 -1.98 -3.13
N LEU A 18 -2.74 -1.37 -1.93
CA LEU A 18 -2.25 -0.01 -1.71
C LEU A 18 -0.73 0.11 -1.85
N ILE A 19 0.00 -0.88 -1.32
CA ILE A 19 1.46 -0.96 -1.42
C ILE A 19 1.87 -1.15 -2.88
N ASP A 20 1.25 -2.10 -3.56
CA ASP A 20 1.51 -2.41 -4.98
C ASP A 20 1.20 -1.21 -5.88
N ALA A 21 0.07 -0.53 -5.63
CA ALA A 21 -0.31 0.70 -6.32
C ALA A 21 0.68 1.85 -6.11
N ALA A 22 1.27 1.97 -4.92
CA ALA A 22 2.30 2.98 -4.71
C ALA A 22 3.60 2.60 -5.43
N PHE A 23 4.01 1.33 -5.40
CA PHE A 23 5.16 0.85 -6.18
C PHE A 23 4.98 1.02 -7.69
N SER A 24 3.80 0.71 -8.23
CA SER A 24 3.52 0.83 -9.67
C SER A 24 3.57 2.28 -10.17
N GLN A 25 3.31 3.23 -9.28
CA GLN A 25 3.35 4.66 -9.57
C GLN A 25 4.75 5.28 -9.40
N LEU A 26 5.69 4.58 -8.75
CA LEU A 26 7.09 4.99 -8.71
C LEU A 26 7.77 4.69 -10.05
N SER A 27 8.64 5.58 -10.49
CA SER A 27 9.37 5.45 -11.76
C SER A 27 10.71 6.18 -11.65
N ALA A 28 11.60 5.99 -12.62
CA ALA A 28 12.92 6.63 -12.62
C ALA A 28 12.84 8.17 -12.44
N ASP A 29 11.82 8.79 -13.05
CA ASP A 29 11.57 10.24 -12.98
C ASP A 29 10.58 10.65 -11.87
N ARG A 30 10.00 9.67 -11.15
CA ARG A 30 8.95 9.93 -10.16
C ARG A 30 9.24 9.25 -8.83
N SER A 31 9.55 10.08 -7.84
CA SER A 31 9.80 9.68 -6.46
C SER A 31 8.54 9.67 -5.60
N PHE A 32 8.62 9.02 -4.43
CA PHE A 32 7.54 8.90 -3.47
C PHE A 32 7.00 10.27 -2.99
N SER A 33 7.87 11.26 -2.83
CA SER A 33 7.49 12.63 -2.45
C SER A 33 6.55 13.32 -3.46
N ASN A 34 6.50 12.83 -4.70
CA ASN A 34 5.60 13.31 -5.76
C ASN A 34 4.32 12.47 -5.90
N LEU A 35 4.11 11.48 -5.03
CA LEU A 35 2.87 10.69 -4.99
C LEU A 35 1.83 11.34 -4.07
N SER A 36 0.60 11.36 -4.54
CA SER A 36 -0.55 11.77 -3.71
C SER A 36 -1.34 10.55 -3.25
N LEU A 37 -1.89 10.60 -2.03
CA LEU A 37 -2.82 9.59 -1.49
C LEU A 37 -3.95 9.26 -2.47
N ARG A 38 -4.52 10.27 -3.13
CA ARG A 38 -5.60 10.10 -4.11
C ARG A 38 -5.18 9.22 -5.30
N GLU A 39 -3.95 9.36 -5.76
CA GLU A 39 -3.43 8.60 -6.89
C GLU A 39 -3.22 7.15 -6.50
N VAL A 40 -2.59 6.91 -5.35
CA VAL A 40 -2.43 5.55 -4.79
C VAL A 40 -3.78 4.88 -4.56
N ALA A 41 -4.74 5.58 -3.96
CA ALA A 41 -6.08 5.02 -3.72
C ALA A 41 -6.80 4.67 -5.03
N ARG A 42 -6.68 5.53 -6.05
CA ARG A 42 -7.26 5.30 -7.38
C ARG A 42 -6.64 4.07 -8.04
N GLU A 43 -5.32 3.97 -8.01
CA GLU A 43 -4.57 2.85 -8.59
C GLU A 43 -4.89 1.53 -7.86
N ALA A 44 -5.02 1.57 -6.54
CA ALA A 44 -5.44 0.42 -5.73
C ALA A 44 -6.94 0.05 -5.90
N GLY A 45 -7.71 0.84 -6.66
CA GLY A 45 -9.13 0.62 -6.89
C GLY A 45 -10.00 0.83 -5.64
N ILE A 46 -9.58 1.69 -4.71
CA ILE A 46 -10.33 2.00 -3.49
C ILE A 46 -10.67 3.48 -3.37
N ALA A 47 -11.68 3.78 -2.55
CA ALA A 47 -12.00 5.16 -2.19
C ALA A 47 -10.86 5.79 -1.35
N PRO A 48 -10.53 7.08 -1.54
CA PRO A 48 -9.52 7.77 -0.73
C PRO A 48 -9.82 7.73 0.78
N THR A 49 -11.10 7.70 1.16
CA THR A 49 -11.53 7.58 2.56
C THR A 49 -11.21 6.21 3.16
N SER A 50 -11.17 5.15 2.34
CA SER A 50 -10.81 3.81 2.78
C SER A 50 -9.32 3.68 3.08
N PHE A 51 -8.47 4.52 2.49
CA PHE A 51 -7.04 4.56 2.78
C PHE A 51 -6.76 4.70 4.29
N TYR A 52 -7.45 5.65 4.94
CA TYR A 52 -7.32 5.96 6.36
C TYR A 52 -7.67 4.80 7.31
N ARG A 53 -8.29 3.73 6.79
CA ARG A 53 -8.59 2.51 7.57
C ARG A 53 -7.39 1.55 7.63
N HIS A 54 -6.40 1.77 6.76
CA HIS A 54 -5.20 0.94 6.62
C HIS A 54 -3.93 1.72 6.97
N PHE A 55 -3.83 2.98 6.54
CA PHE A 55 -2.68 3.84 6.80
C PHE A 55 -3.14 5.23 7.25
N LYS A 56 -2.49 5.82 8.26
CA LYS A 56 -2.82 7.18 8.71
C LYS A 56 -2.43 8.27 7.70
N ASP A 57 -1.37 8.04 6.93
CA ASP A 57 -0.80 9.02 6.00
C ASP A 57 0.11 8.32 4.96
N MET A 58 0.66 9.12 4.03
CA MET A 58 1.58 8.63 3.01
C MET A 58 2.91 8.16 3.63
N ASP A 59 3.40 8.80 4.68
CA ASP A 59 4.65 8.38 5.34
C ASP A 59 4.53 6.97 5.92
N GLU A 60 3.40 6.62 6.54
CA GLU A 60 3.14 5.27 7.05
C GLU A 60 3.07 4.22 5.94
N LEU A 61 2.48 4.57 4.79
CA LEU A 61 2.52 3.73 3.60
C LEU A 61 3.97 3.54 3.13
N GLY A 62 4.75 4.61 3.05
CA GLY A 62 6.16 4.60 2.66
C GLY A 62 7.01 3.69 3.56
N LEU A 63 6.86 3.80 4.88
CA LEU A 63 7.53 2.93 5.84
C LEU A 63 7.18 1.46 5.62
N THR A 64 5.90 1.16 5.37
CA THR A 64 5.45 -0.20 5.11
C THR A 64 5.98 -0.76 3.79
N MET A 65 6.08 0.08 2.75
CA MET A 65 6.70 -0.31 1.48
C MET A 65 8.19 -0.63 1.66
N VAL A 66 8.91 0.16 2.46
CA VAL A 66 10.32 -0.11 2.77
C VAL A 66 10.47 -1.40 3.58
N ASP A 67 9.56 -1.68 4.52
CA ASP A 67 9.55 -2.94 5.28
C ASP A 67 9.33 -4.16 4.37
N GLU A 68 8.31 -4.12 3.48
CA GLU A 68 8.02 -5.23 2.57
C GLU A 68 9.04 -5.37 1.43
N GLY A 69 9.57 -4.26 0.88
CA GLY A 69 10.56 -4.26 -0.19
C GLY A 69 12.00 -4.48 0.29
N GLY A 70 12.29 -4.06 1.52
CA GLY A 70 13.62 -4.15 2.14
C GLY A 70 14.02 -5.57 2.52
N CYS A 71 13.05 -6.47 2.73
CA CYS A 71 13.33 -7.88 3.01
C CYS A 71 14.07 -8.62 1.88
N CYS A 72 14.12 -8.09 0.65
CA CYS A 72 14.88 -8.70 -0.45
C CYS A 72 16.33 -8.18 -0.61
N SER A 73 16.79 -7.22 0.19
CA SER A 73 18.15 -6.66 0.07
C SER A 73 19.11 -7.10 1.20
N GLY A 74 18.78 -8.17 1.91
CA GLY A 74 19.56 -8.71 3.03
C GLY A 74 19.81 -10.21 2.91
N SER A 75 20.48 -10.64 1.85
CA SER A 75 21.26 -11.90 1.77
C SER A 75 22.19 -11.87 0.57
#